data_AF-A0A350ADS5-F1
#
_entry.id   AF-A0A350ADS5-F1
#
_cell.length_a   1.000
_cell.length_b   1.000
_cell.length_c   1.000
_cell.angle_alpha   90.00
_cell.angle_beta   90.00
_cell.angle_gamma   90.00
#
_symmetry.space_group_name_H-M   'P 1'
#
loop_
_entity.id
_entity.type
_entity.pdbx_description
1 polymer ?
#
loop_
_entity_poly.entity_id
_entity_poly.type
_entity_poly.pdbx_seq_one_letter_code
_entity_poly.pdbx_strand_id
1 'polypeptide(L)' 'EGAPKHHHLVFKAHPLEDGRAPLAQEIARLSAELGVAGRVHFLRGGKLAELLNQARSAVTVNSTAGQQVLWRGIPLKVFG' A
#
# COMPACT_ATOMS: atom_id res chain seq x y z
N GLU A 1 -19.55 -4.24 0.07
CA GLU A 1 -19.00 -4.23 -1.30
C GLU A 1 -17.50 -3.91 -1.26
N GLY A 2 -16.70 -4.49 -2.16
CA GLY A 2 -15.24 -4.27 -2.23
C GLY A 2 -14.82 -3.47 -3.46
N ALA A 3 -13.53 -3.13 -3.59
CA ALA A 3 -13.03 -2.35 -4.74
C ALA A 3 -13.24 -3.09 -6.09
N PRO A 4 -13.55 -2.36 -7.19
CA PRO A 4 -13.69 -2.94 -8.52
C PRO A 4 -12.54 -3.87 -8.93
N LYS A 5 -12.83 -4.89 -9.74
CA LYS A 5 -11.87 -5.96 -10.10
C LYS A 5 -10.59 -5.47 -10.80
N HIS A 6 -10.61 -4.29 -11.41
CA HIS A 6 -9.43 -3.71 -12.07
C HIS A 6 -8.53 -2.89 -11.12
N HIS A 7 -8.94 -2.67 -9.87
CA HIS A 7 -8.09 -2.00 -8.88
C HIS A 7 -7.06 -2.98 -8.31
N HIS A 8 -5.86 -2.46 -8.09
CA HIS A 8 -4.75 -3.17 -7.45
C HIS A 8 -4.41 -2.52 -6.11
N LEU A 9 -4.01 -3.35 -5.14
CA LEU A 9 -3.54 -2.93 -3.83
C LEU A 9 -2.02 -3.04 -3.77
N VAL A 10 -1.35 -1.92 -3.52
CA VAL A 10 0.12 -1.87 -3.44
C VAL A 10 0.55 -1.56 -2.01
N PHE A 11 1.28 -2.49 -1.41
CA PHE A 11 1.96 -2.30 -0.14
C PHE A 11 3.38 -1.79 -0.40
N LYS A 12 3.72 -0.61 0.11
CA LYS A 12 5.06 -0.03 0.00
C LYS A 12 5.76 -0.15 1.34
N ALA A 13 6.87 -0.88 1.39
CA ALA A 13 7.72 -0.95 2.57
C ALA A 13 8.46 0.37 2.80
N HIS A 14 8.73 0.68 4.06
CA HIS A 14 9.64 1.77 4.41
C HIS A 14 11.08 1.40 4.04
N PRO A 15 11.94 2.34 3.62
CA PRO A 15 13.36 2.04 3.33
C PRO A 15 14.13 1.44 4.50
N LEU A 16 13.69 1.73 5.73
CA LEU A 16 14.26 1.20 6.98
C LEU A 16 13.58 -0.09 7.46
N GLU A 17 12.67 -0.67 6.68
CA GLU A 17 12.06 -1.96 7.01
C GLU A 17 13.15 -3.03 7.05
N ASP A 18 13.43 -3.56 8.23
CA ASP A 18 14.57 -4.45 8.48
C ASP A 18 14.21 -5.94 8.41
N GLY A 19 12.95 -6.25 8.09
CA GLY A 19 12.47 -7.62 7.88
C GLY A 19 12.25 -8.43 9.16
N ARG A 20 12.32 -7.80 10.34
CA ARG A 20 11.95 -8.47 11.61
C ARG A 20 10.52 -8.93 11.60
N ALA A 21 9.63 -8.14 11.00
CA ALA A 21 8.26 -8.55 10.74
C ALA A 21 8.18 -9.32 9.40
N PRO A 22 7.48 -10.47 9.35
CA PRO A 22 7.31 -11.26 8.14
C PRO A 22 6.30 -10.64 7.15
N LEU A 23 6.37 -9.33 6.89
CA LEU A 23 5.35 -8.58 6.16
C LEU A 23 5.01 -9.18 4.80
N ALA A 24 6.02 -9.58 4.02
CA ALA A 24 5.79 -10.17 2.69
C ALA A 24 5.01 -11.50 2.78
N GLN A 25 5.31 -12.31 3.80
CA GLN A 25 4.64 -13.59 4.03
C GLN A 25 3.21 -13.36 4.52
N GLU A 26 3.01 -12.40 5.42
CA GLU A 26 1.68 -12.09 5.95
C GLU A 26 0.77 -11.44 4.91
N ILE A 27 1.31 -10.53 4.08
CA ILE A 27 0.59 -9.97 2.93
C ILE A 27 0.19 -11.09 1.96
N ALA A 28 1.11 -12.01 1.64
CA ALA A 28 0.81 -13.13 0.75
C ALA A 28 -0.28 -14.04 1.34
N ARG A 29 -0.14 -14.44 2.61
CA ARG A 29 -1.09 -15.28 3.35
C ARG A 29 -2.49 -14.66 3.37
N LEU A 30 -2.61 -13.42 3.81
CA LEU A 30 -3.89 -12.69 3.88
C LEU A 30 -4.49 -12.47 2.49
N SER A 31 -3.68 -12.15 1.49
CA SER A 31 -4.18 -11.93 0.13
C SER A 31 -4.75 -13.21 -0.50
N ALA A 32 -4.18 -14.38 -0.17
CA ALA A 32 -4.69 -15.68 -0.61
C ALA A 32 -5.98 -16.04 0.12
N GLU A 33 -5.99 -15.89 1.46
CA GLU A 33 -7.18 -16.13 2.31
C GLU A 33 -8.38 -15.29 1.86
N LEU A 34 -8.14 -14.04 1.47
CA LEU A 34 -9.17 -13.10 1.00
C LEU A 34 -9.47 -13.21 -0.51
N GLY A 35 -8.79 -14.10 -1.24
CA GLY A 35 -9.03 -14.31 -2.67
C GLY A 35 -8.65 -13.11 -3.57
N VAL A 36 -7.69 -12.27 -3.14
CA VAL A 36 -7.26 -11.04 -3.84
C VAL A 36 -5.80 -11.07 -4.30
N ALA A 37 -5.09 -12.18 -4.09
CA ALA A 37 -3.65 -12.31 -4.40
C ALA A 37 -3.27 -11.83 -5.81
N GLY A 38 -4.11 -12.07 -6.84
CA GLY A 38 -3.85 -11.63 -8.21
C GLY A 38 -3.82 -10.10 -8.43
N ARG A 39 -4.12 -9.31 -7.40
CA ARG A 39 -4.18 -7.84 -7.46
C ARG A 39 -3.41 -7.16 -6.32
N VAL A 40 -2.64 -7.92 -5.55
CA VAL A 40 -1.83 -7.41 -4.44
C VAL A 40 -0.37 -7.39 -4.83
N HIS A 41 0.31 -6.27 -4.60
CA HIS A 41 1.73 -6.08 -4.91
C HIS A 41 2.46 -5.60 -3.67
N PHE A 42 3.65 -6.15 -3.40
CA PHE A 42 4.51 -5.71 -2.31
C PHE A 42 5.82 -5.14 -2.86
N LEU A 43 6.06 -3.85 -2.60
CA LEU A 43 7.22 -3.11 -3.08
C LEU A 43 8.16 -2.81 -1.91
N ARG A 44 9.33 -3.47 -1.88
CA ARG A 44 10.37 -3.25 -0.87
C ARG A 44 11.08 -1.90 -1.04
N GLY A 45 11.19 -1.41 -2.28
CA GLY A 45 11.91 -0.19 -2.63
C GLY A 45 11.14 0.68 -3.63
N GLY A 46 11.84 1.64 -4.23
CA GLY A 46 11.27 2.57 -5.21
C GLY A 46 10.78 3.88 -4.61
N LYS A 47 10.65 4.90 -5.46
CA LYS A 47 10.22 6.24 -5.06
C LYS A 47 8.71 6.26 -4.85
N LEU A 48 8.28 6.67 -3.65
CA LEU A 48 6.86 6.82 -3.31
C LEU A 48 6.12 7.74 -4.30
N ALA A 49 6.76 8.84 -4.70
CA ALA A 49 6.20 9.82 -5.63
C ALA A 49 5.74 9.19 -6.96
N GLU A 50 6.50 8.25 -7.51
CA GLU A 50 6.17 7.57 -8.78
C GLU A 50 4.97 6.63 -8.60
N LEU A 51 4.89 5.93 -7.47
CA LEU A 51 3.73 5.12 -7.12
C LEU A 51 2.46 5.97 -6.97
N LEU A 52 2.58 7.13 -6.31
CA LEU A 52 1.46 8.04 -6.08
C LEU A 52 0.93 8.67 -7.37
N ASN A 53 1.73 8.79 -8.44
CA ASN A 53 1.25 9.28 -9.73
C ASN A 53 0.12 8.40 -10.33
N GLN A 54 0.05 7.13 -9.93
CA GLN A 54 -0.95 6.18 -10.45
C GLN A 54 -2.01 5.82 -9.39
N ALA A 55 -1.87 6.29 -8.15
CA ALA A 55 -2.77 5.95 -7.06
C ALA A 55 -4.11 6.69 -7.19
N ARG A 56 -5.22 5.98 -6.92
CA ARG A 56 -6.57 6.56 -6.83
C ARG A 56 -6.94 6.97 -5.40
N SER A 57 -6.31 6.33 -4.42
CA SER A 57 -6.46 6.58 -2.99
C SER A 57 -5.24 6.00 -2.27
N ALA A 58 -5.01 6.41 -1.04
CA ALA A 58 -4.01 5.79 -0.17
C ALA A 58 -4.57 5.53 1.23
N VAL A 59 -3.90 4.61 1.93
CA VAL A 59 -4.16 4.27 3.32
C VAL A 59 -2.85 4.38 4.09
N THR A 60 -2.88 4.97 5.26
CA THR A 60 -1.72 4.98 6.17
C THR A 60 -2.17 4.89 7.62
N VAL A 61 -1.28 4.43 8.51
CA VAL A 61 -1.50 4.55 9.95
C VAL A 61 -1.10 5.97 10.37
N ASN A 62 0.19 6.27 10.37
CA ASN A 62 0.75 7.54 10.83
C ASN A 62 2.06 7.89 10.09
N SER A 63 2.26 7.36 8.87
CA SER A 63 3.47 7.62 8.10
C SER A 63 3.49 9.05 7.57
N THR A 64 4.65 9.71 7.63
CA THR A 64 4.88 11.01 6.97
C THR A 64 4.67 10.94 5.46
N ALA A 65 4.71 9.75 4.85
CA ALA A 65 4.28 9.50 3.48
C ALA A 65 2.87 10.04 3.17
N GLY A 66 1.97 10.07 4.16
CA GLY A 66 0.62 10.64 4.01
C GLY A 66 0.62 12.11 3.62
N GLN A 67 1.64 12.89 4.01
CA GLN A 67 1.77 14.30 3.61
C GLN A 67 1.92 14.43 2.08
N GLN A 68 2.68 13.53 1.45
CA GLN A 68 2.82 13.50 -0.01
C GLN A 68 1.51 13.16 -0.72
N VAL A 69 0.67 12.32 -0.10
CA VAL A 69 -0.66 11.98 -0.61
C VAL A 69 -1.56 13.22 -0.58
N LEU A 70 -1.61 13.92 0.57
CA LEU A 70 -2.42 15.12 0.77
C LEU A 70 -2.01 16.25 -0.18
N TRP A 71 -0.71 16.49 -0.35
CA TRP A 71 -0.20 17.50 -1.30
C TRP A 71 -0.59 17.22 -2.75
N ARG A 72 -0.85 15.96 -3.10
CA ARG A 72 -1.29 15.55 -4.44
C ARG A 72 -2.81 15.56 -4.62
N GLY A 73 -3.57 15.90 -3.57
CA GLY A 73 -5.03 15.87 -3.60
C GLY A 73 -5.62 14.45 -3.71
N ILE A 74 -4.82 13.42 -3.41
CA ILE A 74 -5.28 12.02 -3.47
C ILE A 74 -6.08 11.73 -2.19
N PRO A 75 -7.27 11.10 -2.29
CA PRO A 75 -8.02 10.67 -1.11
C PRO A 75 -7.18 9.79 -0.18
N LEU A 76 -7.09 10.18 1.10
CA LEU A 76 -6.29 9.49 2.11
C LEU A 76 -7.17 9.02 3.26
N LYS A 77 -7.13 7.72 3.57
CA LYS A 77 -7.66 7.17 4.82
C LYS A 77 -6.51 7.03 5.82
N VAL A 78 -6.67 7.63 6.99
CA VAL A 78 -5.73 7.54 8.11
C VAL A 78 -6.34 6.68 9.22
N PHE A 79 -5.51 5.83 9.85
CA PHE A 79 -5.89 4.95 10.96
C PHE A 79 -5.23 5.33 12.31
N GLY A 80 -4.49 6.44 12.37
CA GLY A 80 -3.83 6.96 13.56
C GLY A 80 -3.97 8.47 13.71
#